data_AF-A0A944ZNA0-F1
#
_entry.id   AF-A0A944ZNA0-F1
#
_cell.length_a   1.000
_cell.length_b   1.000
_cell.length_c   1.000
_cell.angle_alpha   90.00
_cell.angle_beta   90.00
_cell.angle_gamma   90.00
#
_symmetry.space_group_name_H-M   'P 1'
#
loop_
_entity.id
_entity.type
_entity.pdbx_description
1 polymer ?
#
loop_
_entity_poly.entity_id
_entity_poly.type
_entity_poly.pdbx_seq_one_letter_code
_entity_poly.pdbx_strand_id
1 'polypeptide(L)' 'MDTDDLEPTERPKDRPDLETLSVEALGELIAEHEAEITLIRELIAKKEQARSSADSVFKS' A
#
# COMPACT_ATOMS: atom_id res chain seq x y z
N MET A 1 -0.34 30.00 -5.20
CA MET A 1 -0.05 29.45 -3.87
C MET A 1 -1.41 29.31 -3.20
N ASP A 2 -2.10 28.19 -3.47
CA ASP A 2 -3.30 27.82 -2.74
C ASP A 2 -2.85 26.81 -1.69
N THR A 3 -2.70 27.29 -0.46
CA THR A 3 -2.18 26.54 0.68
C THR A 3 -3.30 25.98 1.58
N ASP A 4 -4.55 25.97 1.11
CA ASP A 4 -5.73 25.70 1.94
C ASP A 4 -6.39 24.33 1.72
N ASP A 5 -5.69 23.36 1.11
CA ASP A 5 -6.23 22.00 0.92
C ASP A 5 -5.38 20.92 1.61
N LEU A 6 -4.80 21.27 2.75
CA LEU A 6 -4.25 20.31 3.70
C LEU A 6 -5.27 20.04 4.81
N GLU A 7 -6.46 19.58 4.41
CA GLU A 7 -7.35 18.91 5.36
C GLU A 7 -6.55 17.76 6.01
N PRO A 8 -6.55 17.61 7.35
CA PRO A 8 -5.98 16.44 7.98
C PRO A 8 -6.74 15.24 7.42
N THR A 9 -6.09 14.44 6.58
CA THR A 9 -6.61 13.14 6.18
C THR A 9 -6.84 12.38 7.46
N GLU A 10 -8.11 12.24 7.87
CA GLU A 10 -8.48 11.49 9.06
C GLU A 10 -7.76 10.14 8.95
N ARG A 11 -6.78 9.92 9.84
CA ARG A 11 -6.11 8.62 9.92
C ARG A 11 -7.23 7.60 10.13
N PRO A 12 -7.31 6.51 9.34
CA PRO A 12 -8.40 5.57 9.45
C PRO A 12 -8.50 5.11 10.91
N LYS A 13 -9.66 5.41 11.53
CA LYS A 13 -9.96 5.23 12.96
C LYS A 13 -9.91 3.76 13.42
N ASP A 14 -9.64 2.84 12.50
CA ASP A 14 -9.68 1.39 12.75
C ASP A 14 -8.29 0.74 12.92
N ARG A 15 -7.20 1.51 12.90
CA ARG A 15 -5.91 0.92 13.27
C ARG A 15 -5.87 0.71 14.78
N PRO A 16 -5.67 -0.53 15.27
CA PRO A 16 -5.52 -0.78 16.69
C PRO A 16 -4.35 0.05 17.23
N ASP A 17 -4.50 0.56 18.45
CA ASP A 17 -3.42 1.30 19.10
C ASP A 17 -2.26 0.34 19.36
N LEU A 18 -1.15 0.54 18.64
CA LEU A 18 0.02 -0.32 18.68
C LEU A 18 0.65 -0.39 20.07
N GLU A 19 0.50 0.64 20.90
CA GLU A 19 1.02 0.67 22.26
C GLU A 19 0.22 -0.22 23.22
N THR A 20 -1.00 -0.62 22.82
CA THR A 20 -1.89 -1.48 23.62
C THR A 20 -1.83 -2.95 23.23
N LEU A 21 -1.21 -3.27 22.09
CA LEU A 21 -1.09 -4.64 21.59
C LEU A 21 0.04 -5.40 22.29
N SER A 22 -0.13 -6.70 22.47
CA SER A 22 0.96 -7.57 22.93
C SER A 22 2.02 -7.78 21.85
N VAL A 23 3.19 -8.29 22.22
CA VAL A 23 4.26 -8.61 21.27
C VAL A 23 3.79 -9.62 20.21
N GLU A 24 2.98 -10.60 20.62
CA GLU A 24 2.40 -11.60 19.74
C GLU A 24 1.42 -10.95 18.75
N ALA A 25 0.52 -10.08 19.22
CA ALA A 25 -0.43 -9.37 18.38
C ALA A 25 0.26 -8.42 17.38
N LEU A 26 1.36 -7.78 17.78
CA LEU A 26 2.20 -6.99 16.87
C LEU A 26 2.87 -7.88 15.82
N GLY A 27 3.30 -9.08 16.19
CA GLY A 27 3.86 -10.07 15.26
C GLY A 27 2.85 -10.54 14.21
N GLU A 28 1.60 -10.81 14.63
CA GLU A 28 0.50 -11.16 13.73
C GLU A 28 0.16 -10.02 12.78
N LEU A 29 0.07 -8.79 13.29
CA LEU A 29 -0.20 -7.59 12.49
C LEU A 29 0.90 -7.33 11.44
N ILE A 30 2.17 -7.55 11.81
CA ILE A 30 3.30 -7.48 10.86
C ILE A 30 3.10 -8.51 9.74
N ALA A 31 2.79 -9.76 10.08
CA ALA A 31 2.62 -10.83 9.09
C ALA A 31 1.48 -10.53 8.10
N GLU A 32 0.37 -9.97 8.59
CA GLU A 32 -0.76 -9.53 7.76
C GLU A 32 -0.33 -8.42 6.79
N HIS A 33 0.30 -7.36 7.29
CA HIS A 33 0.77 -6.25 6.46
C HIS A 33 1.84 -6.68 5.44
N GLU A 34 2.74 -7.58 5.80
CA GLU A 34 3.74 -8.12 4.87
C GLU A 34 3.09 -8.94 3.73
N ALA A 35 2.04 -9.71 4.03
CA ALA A 35 1.27 -10.42 3.03
C ALA A 35 0.56 -9.45 2.07
N GLU A 36 -0.05 -8.38 2.59
CA GLU A 36 -0.67 -7.32 1.78
C GLU A 36 0.36 -6.62 0.89
N ILE A 37 1.52 -6.22 1.45
CA ILE A 37 2.61 -5.59 0.71
C ILE A 37 3.07 -6.50 -0.44
N THR A 38 3.20 -7.80 -0.16
CA THR A 38 3.59 -8.79 -1.17
C THR A 38 2.58 -8.84 -2.31
N LEU A 39 1.29 -8.96 -2.00
CA LEU A 39 0.21 -8.99 -2.99
C LEU A 39 0.16 -7.71 -3.83
N ILE A 40 0.30 -6.54 -3.19
CA ILE A 40 0.31 -5.26 -3.89
C ILE A 40 1.51 -5.16 -4.82
N ARG A 41 2.70 -5.58 -4.38
CA ARG A 41 3.92 -5.60 -5.22
C ARG A 41 3.75 -6.50 -6.45
N GLU A 42 3.15 -7.68 -6.29
CA GLU A 42 2.84 -8.55 -7.44
C GLU A 42 1.89 -7.89 -8.44
N LEU A 43 0.87 -7.18 -7.95
CA LEU A 43 -0.06 -6.46 -8.81
C LEU A 43 0.62 -5.29 -9.53
N ILE A 44 1.53 -4.57 -8.87
CA ILE A 44 2.34 -3.52 -9.50
C ILE A 44 3.19 -4.13 -10.62
N ALA A 45 3.91 -5.22 -10.34
CA ALA A 45 4.75 -5.88 -11.35
C ALA A 45 3.93 -6.32 -12.58
N LYS A 46 2.73 -6.89 -12.36
CA LYS A 46 1.80 -7.24 -13.45
C LYS A 46 1.36 -6.01 -14.27
N LYS A 47 1.05 -4.89 -13.61
CA LYS A 47 0.65 -3.65 -14.29
C LYS A 47 1.81 -3.02 -15.07
N GLU A 48 3.02 -3.03 -14.53
CA GLU A 48 4.23 -2.56 -15.20
C GLU A 48 4.56 -3.41 -16.43
N GLN A 49 4.44 -4.74 -16.32
CA GLN A 49 4.62 -5.64 -17.45
C GLN A 49 3.58 -5.37 -18.54
N ALA A 50 2.32 -5.17 -18.18
CA ALA A 50 1.26 -4.82 -19.13
C ALA A 50 1.54 -3.48 -19.82
N ARG A 51 2.01 -2.46 -19.07
CA ARG A 51 2.40 -1.16 -19.61
C ARG A 51 3.59 -1.27 -20.57
N SER A 52 4.63 -1.99 -20.19
CA SER A 52 5.81 -2.22 -21.02
C SER A 52 5.47 -3.00 -22.30
N SER A 53 4.58 -3.98 -22.20
CA SER A 53 4.08 -4.73 -23.36
C SER A 53 3.28 -3.82 -24.31
N ALA A 54 2.42 -2.95 -23.78
CA ALA A 54 1.70 -1.97 -24.57
C ALA A 54 2.66 -0.97 -25.25
N ASP A 55 3.61 -0.40 -24.51
CA ASP A 55 4.62 0.52 -25.06
C ASP A 55 5.47 -0.12 -26.17
N SER A 56 5.66 -1.44 -26.14
CA SER A 56 6.38 -2.19 -27.17
C SER A 56 5.55 -2.40 -28.44
N VAL A 57 4.23 -2.56 -28.31
CA VAL A 57 3.29 -2.69 -29.44
C VAL A 57 3.04 -1.34 -30.12
N PHE A 58 3.05 -0.23 -29.38
CA PHE A 58 2.86 1.12 -29.95
C PHE A 58 4.13 1.74 -30.55
N LYS A 59 5.31 1.14 -30.33
CA LYS A 59 6.60 1.57 -30.92
C LYS A 59 7.04 0.74 -32.13
N SER A 60 6.27 -0.29 -32.52
CA SER A 60 6.47 -1.06 -33.76
C SER A 60 5.67 -0.50 -34.93
#